data_AF-A0A920PXH4-F1
#
_entry.id   AF-A0A920PXH4-F1
#
_cell.length_a   1.000
_cell.length_b   1.000
_cell.length_c   1.000
_cell.angle_alpha   90.00
_cell.angle_beta   90.00
_cell.angle_gamma   90.00
#
_symmetry.space_group_name_H-M   'P 1'
#
loop_
_entity.id
_entity.type
_entity.pdbx_description
1 polymer ?
#
loop_
_entity_poly.entity_id
_entity_poly.type
_entity_poly.pdbx_seq_one_letter_code
_entity_poly.pdbx_strand_id
1 'polypeptide(L)' 'MDDRNLVIPLGSTLGMLGGGQIGGFFAEAALRFGYKVAVWDPSPNAPAKRFASVAFDTSFDDPRHFKKICRCI' A
#
# COMPACT_ATOMS: atom_id res chain seq x y z
N MET A 1 -16.83 -8.67 -18.31
CA MET A 1 -16.29 -8.09 -17.07
C MET A 1 -17.42 -8.05 -16.04
N ASP A 2 -17.49 -9.05 -15.16
CA ASP A 2 -18.37 -9.02 -13.97
C ASP A 2 -17.48 -9.24 -12.75
N ASP A 3 -16.59 -8.29 -12.49
CA ASP A 3 -15.69 -8.25 -11.30
C ASP A 3 -16.42 -7.75 -10.04
N ARG A 4 -17.77 -7.73 -10.05
CA ARG A 4 -18.59 -7.15 -8.99
C ARG A 4 -18.54 -7.93 -7.66
N ASN A 5 -17.81 -9.04 -7.61
CA ASN A 5 -17.65 -9.87 -6.42
C ASN A 5 -16.21 -10.37 -6.20
N LEU A 6 -15.22 -9.62 -6.68
CA LEU A 6 -13.82 -9.97 -6.45
C LEU A 6 -13.48 -9.82 -4.95
N VAL A 7 -13.37 -10.96 -4.26
CA VAL A 7 -12.88 -11.03 -2.88
C VAL A 7 -11.36 -11.09 -2.90
N ILE A 8 -10.70 -10.17 -2.20
CA ILE A 8 -9.25 -10.21 -2.03
C ILE A 8 -8.91 -11.28 -0.99
N PRO A 9 -8.08 -12.29 -1.31
CA PRO A 9 -7.74 -13.36 -0.38
C PRO A 9 -6.99 -12.83 0.85
N LEU A 10 -7.22 -13.43 2.02
CA LEU A 10 -6.43 -13.15 3.23
C LEU A 10 -4.94 -13.38 3.00
N GLY A 11 -4.09 -12.56 3.62
CA GLY A 11 -2.64 -12.60 3.43
C GLY A 11 -2.14 -11.91 2.15
N SER A 12 -3.04 -11.43 1.28
CA SER A 12 -2.68 -10.59 0.12
C SER A 12 -2.08 -9.25 0.56
N THR A 13 -1.34 -8.62 -0.35
CA THR A 13 -0.77 -7.29 -0.13
C THR A 13 -1.68 -6.22 -0.72
N LEU A 14 -2.12 -5.28 0.12
CA LEU A 14 -2.88 -4.11 -0.31
C LEU A 14 -1.92 -2.96 -0.63
N GLY A 15 -1.95 -2.47 -1.87
CA GLY A 15 -1.15 -1.33 -2.31
C GLY A 15 -1.85 -0.01 -2.01
N MET A 16 -1.11 0.96 -1.48
CA MET A 16 -1.60 2.31 -1.18
C MET A 16 -0.66 3.38 -1.73
N LEU A 17 -1.26 4.38 -2.38
CA LEU A 17 -0.58 5.59 -2.84
C LEU A 17 -0.88 6.73 -1.86
N GLY A 18 0.15 7.31 -1.28
CA GLY A 18 0.06 8.25 -0.17
C GLY A 18 0.09 7.55 1.19
N GLY A 19 0.88 8.07 2.11
CA GLY A 19 1.19 7.49 3.41
C GLY A 19 0.82 8.38 4.59
N GLY A 20 -0.07 9.36 4.39
CA GLY A 20 -0.55 10.27 5.43
C GLY A 20 -1.35 9.59 6.55
N GLN A 21 -1.96 10.38 7.43
CA GLN A 21 -2.67 9.90 8.62
C GLN A 21 -3.83 8.92 8.28
N ILE A 22 -4.61 9.23 7.24
CA ILE A 22 -5.70 8.35 6.76
C ILE A 22 -5.13 7.00 6.33
N GLY A 23 -4.02 7.01 5.59
CA GLY A 23 -3.33 5.80 5.18
C GLY A 23 -2.78 5.01 6.37
N GLY A 24 -2.38 5.69 7.44
CA GLY A 24 -1.96 5.06 8.69
C GLY A 24 -3.07 4.27 9.35
N PHE A 25 -4.26 4.87 9.51
CA PHE A 25 -5.42 4.17 10.07
C PHE A 25 -5.86 2.99 9.17
N PHE A 26 -5.81 3.16 7.85
CA PHE A 26 -6.09 2.08 6.91
C PHE A 26 -5.10 0.93 7.05
N ALA A 27 -3.79 1.23 7.08
CA ALA A 27 -2.74 0.23 7.16
C ALA A 27 -2.83 -0.57 8.47
N GLU A 28 -3.10 0.12 9.58
CA GLU A 28 -3.33 -0.53 10.88
C GLU A 28 -4.54 -1.48 10.83
N ALA A 29 -5.67 -1.05 10.27
CA ALA A 29 -6.85 -1.89 10.13
C ALA A 29 -6.59 -3.11 9.23
N ALA A 30 -5.93 -2.92 8.09
CA ALA A 30 -5.61 -3.99 7.15
C ALA A 30 -4.75 -5.09 7.81
N LEU A 31 -3.74 -4.71 8.60
CA LEU A 31 -2.92 -5.64 9.36
C LEU A 31 -3.76 -6.44 10.37
N ARG A 32 -4.69 -5.79 11.08
CA ARG A 32 -5.59 -6.47 12.03
C ARG A 32 -6.50 -7.51 11.35
N PHE A 33 -6.84 -7.30 10.07
CA PHE A 33 -7.58 -8.26 9.25
C PHE A 33 -6.70 -9.33 8.57
N GLY A 34 -5.39 -9.33 8.81
CA GLY A 34 -4.46 -10.33 8.27
C GLY A 34 -3.96 -10.05 6.85
N TYR A 35 -4.08 -8.81 6.37
CA TYR A 35 -3.46 -8.36 5.12
C TYR A 35 -2.06 -7.80 5.35
N LYS A 36 -1.27 -7.74 4.28
CA LYS A 36 -0.03 -6.97 4.22
C LYS A 36 -0.31 -5.63 3.55
N VAL A 37 0.55 -4.64 3.79
CA VAL A 37 0.37 -3.30 3.21
C VAL A 37 1.65 -2.84 2.55
N ALA A 38 1.53 -2.39 1.30
CA ALA A 38 2.60 -1.69 0.60
C ALA A 38 2.24 -0.20 0.49
N VAL A 39 3.12 0.68 0.96
CA VAL A 39 2.89 2.12 0.97
C VAL A 39 3.88 2.81 0.05
N TRP A 40 3.37 3.55 -0.93
CA TRP A 40 4.16 4.47 -1.72
C TRP A 40 3.91 5.90 -1.26
N ASP A 41 4.92 6.56 -0.72
CA ASP A 41 4.87 7.98 -0.36
C ASP A 41 6.29 8.59 -0.41
N PRO A 42 6.53 9.72 -1.08
CA PRO A 42 7.85 10.34 -1.16
C PRO A 42 8.44 10.73 0.20
N SER A 43 7.60 10.98 1.21
CA SER A 43 8.03 11.35 2.55
C SER A 43 8.50 10.11 3.31
N PRO A 44 9.78 10.03 3.75
CA PRO A 44 10.27 8.90 4.53
C PRO A 44 9.57 8.75 5.88
N ASN A 45 9.02 9.86 6.41
CA ASN A 45 8.34 9.92 7.71
C ASN A 45 6.81 9.81 7.60
N ALA A 46 6.30 9.36 6.45
CA ALA A 46 4.85 9.21 6.24
C ALA A 46 4.25 8.26 7.30
N PRO A 47 3.22 8.68 8.05
CA PRO A 47 2.63 7.91 9.16
C PRO A 47 2.30 6.46 8.83
N ALA A 48 1.79 6.17 7.64
CA ALA A 48 1.40 4.83 7.22
C ALA A 48 2.59 3.87 7.04
N LYS A 49 3.79 4.40 6.80
CA LYS A 49 5.00 3.56 6.66
C LYS A 49 5.37 2.83 7.95
N ARG A 50 4.92 3.33 9.11
CA ARG A 50 5.10 2.65 10.40
C ARG A 50 4.43 1.26 10.45
N PHE A 51 3.43 1.05 9.59
CA PHE A 51 2.65 -0.18 9.50
C PHE A 51 2.90 -0.93 8.17
N ALA A 52 3.76 -0.42 7.30
CA ALA A 52 3.96 -0.98 5.98
C ALA A 52 4.85 -2.21 6.01
N SER A 53 4.43 -3.27 5.32
CA SER A 53 5.30 -4.43 5.03
C SER A 53 6.34 -4.08 3.97
N VAL A 54 6.01 -3.18 3.06
CA VAL A 54 6.90 -2.63 2.03
C VAL A 54 6.64 -1.14 1.89
N ALA A 55 7.68 -0.31 1.87
CA ALA A 55 7.56 1.13 1.67
C ALA A 55 8.40 1.60 0.47
N PHE A 56 7.87 2.58 -0.26
CA PHE A 56 8.55 3.22 -1.39
C PHE A 56 8.61 4.73 -1.16
N ASP A 57 9.80 5.29 -1.31
CA ASP A 57 10.10 6.69 -0.97
C ASP A 57 10.32 7.56 -2.22
N THR A 58 10.04 7.01 -3.40
CA THR A 58 10.25 7.70 -4.67
C THR A 58 9.11 8.67 -4.97
N SER A 59 9.40 9.70 -5.78
CA SER A 59 8.37 10.61 -6.29
C SER A 59 7.25 9.84 -7.00
N PHE A 60 6.01 10.31 -6.85
CA PHE A 60 4.85 9.76 -7.54
C PHE A 60 4.95 9.90 -9.06
N ASP A 61 5.72 10.88 -9.53
CA ASP A 61 5.85 11.19 -10.97
C ASP A 61 6.86 10.30 -11.69
N ASP A 62 7.49 9.32 -11.02
CA ASP A 62 8.42 8.40 -11.67
C ASP A 62 7.70 7.15 -12.23
N PRO A 63 7.45 7.08 -13.55
CA PRO A 63 6.73 5.96 -14.16
C PRO A 63 7.52 4.63 -14.08
N ARG A 64 8.85 4.68 -13.90
CA ARG A 64 9.67 3.47 -13.76
C ARG A 64 9.40 2.81 -12.41
N HIS A 65 9.15 3.62 -11.38
CA HIS A 65 8.87 3.14 -10.04
C HIS A 65 7.44 2.61 -9.89
N PHE A 66 6.46 3.19 -10.57
CA PHE A 66 5.09 2.66 -10.58
C PHE A 66 5.04 1.17 -10.96
N LYS A 67 5.69 0.79 -12.06
CA LYS A 67 5.72 -0.60 -12.52
C LYS A 67 6.43 -1.53 -11.54
N LYS A 68 7.43 -1.02 -10.81
CA LYS A 68 8.14 -1.78 -9.77
C LYS A 68 7.21 -2.08 -8.59
N ILE A 69 6.42 -1.09 -8.17
CA ILE A 69 5.47 -1.22 -7.06
C ILE A 69 4.36 -2.21 -7.39
N CYS A 70 3.78 -2.12 -8.60
CA CYS A 70 2.76 -3.07 -9.06
C CYS A 70 3.23 -4.53 -9.09
N ARG A 71 4.54 -4.79 -9.13
CA ARG A 71 5.10 -6.15 -9.07
C ARG A 71 5.35 -6.65 -7.65
N CYS A 72 5.31 -5.75 -6.66
CA CYS A 72 5.56 -6.06 -5.26
C CYS A 72 4.28 -6.27 -4.46
N ILE A 73 3.12 -5.89 -5.02
CA ILE A 73 1.78 -6.12 -4.46
C ILE A 73 1.14 -7.33 -5.13
#